data_AF-A0A527IEW4-F1
#
_entry.id   AF-A0A527IEW4-F1
#
_cell.length_a   1.000
_cell.length_b   1.000
_cell.length_c   1.000
_cell.angle_alpha   90.00
_cell.angle_beta   90.00
_cell.angle_gamma   90.00
#
_symmetry.space_group_name_H-M   'P 1'
#
loop_
_entity.id
_entity.type
_entity.pdbx_description
1 polymer ?
#
loop_
_entity_poly.entity_id
_entity_poly.type
_entity_poly.pdbx_seq_one_letter_code
_entity_poly.pdbx_strand_id
1 'polypeptide(L)'
;MAAQTRTASESEAKVASARNKLVLEQAKAAGLLGAAKNTRLSGRVPSELIEAAKKRAHVTSDTELLELALSRLALEDDFGARLVGRKGSIPTDIDLGV
;
A
#
# COMPACT_ATOMS: atom_id res chain seq x y z
N MET A 1 -14.45 12.10 -26.20
CA MET A 1 -13.29 11.45 -25.54
C MET A 1 -12.97 12.00 -24.14
N ALA A 2 -13.24 13.27 -23.80
CA ALA A 2 -12.89 13.83 -22.46
C ALA A 2 -13.71 13.29 -21.26
N ALA A 3 -14.95 12.82 -21.47
CA ALA A 3 -15.78 12.27 -20.39
C ALA A 3 -15.33 10.86 -19.93
N GLN A 4 -14.69 10.10 -20.82
CA GLN A 4 -14.20 8.75 -20.54
C GLN A 4 -12.90 8.75 -19.72
N THR A 5 -12.02 9.73 -19.96
CA THR A 5 -10.80 9.91 -19.18
C THR A 5 -11.07 10.38 -17.75
N ARG A 6 -12.10 11.19 -17.54
CA ARG A 6 -12.49 11.66 -16.21
C ARG A 6 -13.05 10.54 -15.32
N THR A 7 -13.88 9.67 -15.90
CA THR A 7 -14.46 8.51 -15.19
C THR A 7 -13.42 7.44 -14.85
N ALA A 8 -12.42 7.21 -15.72
CA ALA A 8 -11.29 6.33 -15.41
C ALA A 8 -10.43 6.87 -14.26
N SER A 9 -10.09 8.16 -14.26
CA SER A 9 -9.31 8.80 -13.19
C SER A 9 -10.01 8.78 -11.83
N GLU A 10 -11.32 9.01 -11.80
CA GLU A 10 -12.13 8.90 -10.57
C GLU A 10 -12.16 7.47 -10.03
N SER A 11 -12.19 6.49 -10.92
CA SER A 11 -12.17 5.07 -10.55
C SER A 11 -10.81 4.66 -9.96
N GLU A 12 -9.72 5.10 -10.56
CA GLU A 12 -8.35 4.87 -10.06
C GLU A 12 -8.14 5.50 -8.68
N ALA A 13 -8.58 6.74 -8.48
CA ALA A 13 -8.49 7.42 -7.19
C ALA A 13 -9.29 6.69 -6.10
N LYS A 14 -10.48 6.18 -6.43
CA LYS A 14 -11.29 5.36 -5.51
C LYS A 14 -10.59 4.06 -5.13
N VAL A 15 -10.00 3.36 -6.10
CA VAL A 15 -9.24 2.12 -5.85
C VAL A 15 -8.01 2.40 -4.99
N ALA A 16 -7.27 3.47 -5.27
CA ALA A 16 -6.11 3.86 -4.48
C ALA A 16 -6.49 4.22 -3.04
N SER A 17 -7.56 4.99 -2.84
CA SER A 17 -8.10 5.32 -1.52
C SER A 17 -8.52 4.06 -0.75
N ALA A 18 -9.24 3.13 -1.39
CA ALA A 18 -9.63 1.87 -0.78
C ALA A 18 -8.41 1.04 -0.34
N ARG A 19 -7.38 0.94 -1.19
CA ARG A 19 -6.13 0.24 -0.85
C ARG A 19 -5.39 0.90 0.31
N ASN A 20 -5.27 2.22 0.31
CA ASN A 20 -4.62 2.93 1.42
C ASN A 20 -5.36 2.68 2.72
N LYS A 21 -6.69 2.74 2.70
CA LYS A 21 -7.52 2.45 3.87
C LYS A 21 -7.26 1.03 4.38
N LEU A 22 -7.25 0.03 3.51
CA LEU A 22 -6.98 -1.35 3.90
C LEU A 22 -5.62 -1.53 4.56
N VAL A 23 -4.58 -0.91 4.00
CA VAL A 23 -3.23 -0.96 4.58
C VAL A 23 -3.21 -0.34 5.98
N LEU A 24 -3.82 0.83 6.15
CA LEU A 24 -3.85 1.51 7.45
C LEU A 24 -4.66 0.72 8.47
N GLU A 25 -5.79 0.11 8.09
CA GLU A 25 -6.57 -0.76 8.97
C GLU A 25 -5.80 -2.03 9.37
N GLN A 26 -5.06 -2.64 8.43
CA GLN A 26 -4.18 -3.78 8.74
C GLN A 26 -3.06 -3.38 9.70
N ALA A 27 -2.45 -2.21 9.51
CA ALA A 27 -1.38 -1.73 10.37
C ALA A 27 -1.90 -1.40 11.79
N LYS A 28 -3.14 -0.90 11.91
CA LYS A 28 -3.82 -0.77 13.21
C LYS A 28 -4.07 -2.13 13.84
N ALA A 29 -4.58 -3.10 13.09
CA ALA A 29 -4.86 -4.45 13.58
C ALA A 29 -3.58 -5.16 14.05
N ALA A 30 -2.45 -4.90 13.38
CA ALA A 30 -1.12 -5.38 13.77
C ALA A 30 -0.50 -4.61 14.96
N GLY A 31 -1.17 -3.58 15.49
CA GLY A 31 -0.67 -2.77 16.61
C GLY A 31 0.42 -1.76 16.24
N LEU A 32 0.67 -1.53 14.94
CA LEU A 32 1.70 -0.61 14.45
C LEU A 32 1.24 0.85 14.42
N LEU A 33 -0.07 1.06 14.29
CA LEU A 33 -0.69 2.38 14.36
C LEU A 33 -1.48 2.50 15.66
N GLY A 34 -0.95 3.27 16.60
CA GLY A 34 -1.57 3.58 17.90
C GLY A 34 -2.28 4.93 17.92
N ALA A 35 -2.86 5.26 19.08
CA ALA A 35 -3.59 6.52 19.28
C ALA A 35 -2.70 7.78 19.26
N ALA A 36 -1.39 7.64 19.47
CA ALA A 36 -0.49 8.77 19.66
C ALA A 36 0.75 8.71 18.74
N LYS A 37 1.04 9.84 18.09
CA LYS A 37 2.20 10.02 17.20
C LYS A 37 3.42 10.45 18.02
N ASN A 38 4.04 9.48 18.69
CA ASN A 38 4.99 9.75 19.78
C ASN A 38 6.46 9.87 19.35
N THR A 39 6.77 9.63 18.07
CA THR A 39 8.15 9.63 17.57
C THR A 39 8.28 10.60 16.41
N ARG A 40 9.31 11.45 16.46
CA ARG A 40 9.67 12.36 15.36
C ARG A 40 10.67 11.67 14.45
N LEU A 41 10.31 11.51 13.17
CA LEU A 41 11.22 11.10 12.11
C LEU A 41 11.60 12.33 11.27
N SER A 42 12.88 12.55 11.03
CA SER A 42 13.38 13.67 10.22
C SER A 42 14.48 13.21 9.27
N GLY A 43 14.43 13.66 8.02
CA GLY A 43 15.44 13.38 6.99
C GLY A 43 15.34 14.36 5.83
N ARG A 44 16.44 14.54 5.09
CA ARG A 44 16.44 15.35 3.86
C ARG A 44 15.99 14.48 2.69
N VAL A 45 15.00 14.97 1.94
CA VAL A 45 14.41 14.27 0.80
C VAL A 45 14.15 15.28 -0.33
N PRO A 46 14.35 14.91 -1.60
CA PRO A 46 13.98 15.77 -2.73
C PRO A 46 12.49 16.11 -2.71
N SER A 47 12.12 17.38 -2.94
CA SER A 47 10.73 17.83 -2.97
C SER A 47 9.93 17.18 -4.10
N GLU A 48 10.55 16.97 -5.26
CA GLU A 48 9.92 16.30 -6.41
C GLU A 48 9.50 14.86 -6.09
N LEU A 49 10.30 14.16 -5.27
CA LEU A 49 9.97 12.81 -4.81
C LEU A 49 8.72 12.83 -3.92
N ILE A 50 8.64 13.78 -2.99
CA ILE A 50 7.50 13.92 -2.08
C ILE A 50 6.21 14.22 -2.88
N GLU A 51 6.28 15.13 -3.85
CA GLU A 51 5.12 15.48 -4.67
C GLU A 51 4.66 14.32 -5.56
N ALA A 52 5.59 13.59 -6.17
CA ALA A 52 5.25 12.39 -6.93
C ALA A 52 4.63 11.30 -6.04
N ALA A 53 5.18 11.11 -4.84
CA ALA A 53 4.68 10.13 -3.87
C ALA A 53 3.28 10.49 -3.36
N LYS A 54 3.03 11.76 -3.01
CA LYS A 54 1.69 12.27 -2.63
C LYS A 54 0.66 12.03 -3.73
N LYS A 55 1.00 12.37 -4.97
CA LYS A 55 0.12 12.15 -6.13
C LYS A 55 -0.21 10.67 -6.31
N ARG A 56 0.80 9.79 -6.25
CA ARG A 56 0.61 8.33 -6.38
C ARG A 56 -0.20 7.75 -5.23
N ALA A 57 0.04 8.23 -4.01
CA ALA A 57 -0.66 7.79 -2.83
C ALA A 57 -2.03 8.47 -2.67
N HIS A 58 -2.37 9.50 -3.45
CA HIS A 58 -3.58 10.30 -3.27
C HIS A 58 -3.72 10.86 -1.83
N VAL A 59 -2.60 11.27 -1.23
CA VAL A 59 -2.55 11.90 0.10
C VAL A 59 -2.05 13.33 -0.03
N THR A 60 -2.46 14.20 0.90
CA THR A 60 -2.10 15.62 0.87
C THR A 60 -1.10 15.99 1.96
N SER A 61 -1.03 15.20 3.04
CA SER A 61 -0.18 15.43 4.20
C SER A 61 1.11 14.61 4.14
N ASP A 62 2.24 15.23 4.49
CA ASP A 62 3.53 14.55 4.64
C ASP A 62 3.46 13.47 5.74
N THR A 63 2.73 13.74 6.82
CA THR A 63 2.55 12.79 7.91
C THR A 63 1.75 11.57 7.46
N GLU A 64 0.69 11.79 6.67
CA GLU A 64 -0.12 10.70 6.13
C GLU A 64 0.65 9.87 5.10
N LEU A 65 1.45 10.53 4.26
CA LEU A 65 2.38 9.86 3.35
C LEU A 65 3.36 8.98 4.12
N LEU A 66 3.92 9.48 5.22
CA LEU A 66 4.88 8.76 6.03
C LEU A 66 4.24 7.54 6.71
N GLU A 67 3.08 7.72 7.33
CA GLU A 67 2.33 6.62 7.98
C GLU A 67 1.98 5.53 6.99
N LEU A 68 1.47 5.89 5.81
CA LEU A 68 1.13 4.94 4.78
C LEU A 68 2.36 4.21 4.24
N ALA A 69 3.46 4.92 3.99
CA ALA A 69 4.69 4.33 3.47
C ALA A 69 5.30 3.33 4.48
N LEU A 70 5.41 3.73 5.75
CA LEU A 70 5.92 2.86 6.81
C LEU A 70 4.99 1.67 7.07
N SER A 71 3.66 1.87 7.03
CA SER A 71 2.70 0.78 7.15
C SER A 71 2.85 -0.23 6.03
N ARG A 72 2.99 0.23 4.77
CA ARG A 72 3.22 -0.66 3.63
C ARG A 72 4.49 -1.47 3.77
N LEU A 73 5.59 -0.81 4.17
CA LEU A 73 6.88 -1.47 4.34
C LEU A 73 6.87 -2.47 5.51
N ALA A 74 6.22 -2.14 6.62
CA ALA A 74 6.15 -3.01 7.78
C ALA A 74 5.19 -4.21 7.59
N LEU A 75 4.16 -4.04 6.75
CA LEU A 75 3.20 -5.09 6.40
C LEU A 75 3.59 -5.89 5.15
N GLU A 76 4.69 -5.54 4.49
CA GLU A 76 5.12 -6.20 3.27
C GLU A 76 5.32 -7.70 3.57
N ASP A 77 4.39 -8.54 3.09
CA ASP A 77 4.52 -9.99 3.19
C ASP A 77 5.51 -10.46 2.13
N ASP A 78 6.17 -11.58 2.40
CA ASP A 78 7.09 -12.26 1.48
C ASP A 78 6.37 -12.85 0.25
N PHE A 79 5.16 -12.37 -0.07
CA PHE A 79 4.30 -12.90 -1.12
C PHE A 79 5.02 -13.03 -2.46
N GLY A 80 5.82 -12.03 -2.86
CA GLY A 80 6.58 -12.08 -4.11
C GLY A 80 7.57 -13.26 -4.13
N ALA A 81 8.39 -13.37 -3.08
CA ALA A 81 9.35 -14.47 -2.95
C ALA A 81 8.64 -15.83 -2.84
N ARG A 82 7.56 -15.90 -2.07
CA ARG A 82 6.73 -17.10 -1.88
C ARG A 82 6.01 -17.53 -3.15
N LEU A 83 5.47 -16.59 -3.92
CA LEU A 83 4.79 -16.86 -5.19
C LEU A 83 5.77 -17.40 -6.22
N VAL A 84 6.95 -16.78 -6.34
CA VAL A 84 8.03 -17.26 -7.22
C VAL A 84 8.49 -18.65 -6.79
N GLY A 85 8.71 -18.87 -5.50
CA GLY A 85 9.10 -20.18 -4.95
C GLY A 85 8.05 -21.28 -5.17
N ARG A 86 6.76 -20.92 -5.31
CA ARG A 86 5.66 -21.85 -5.60
C ARG A 86 5.33 -21.99 -7.09
N LYS A 87 6.07 -21.33 -8.00
CA LYS A 87 5.76 -21.37 -9.44
C LYS A 87 5.85 -22.81 -9.96
N GLY A 88 4.72 -23.32 -10.46
CA GLY A 88 4.63 -24.66 -11.05
C GLY A 88 4.72 -25.81 -10.04
N SER A 89 4.61 -25.52 -8.74
CA SER A 89 4.59 -26.53 -7.68
C SER A 89 3.29 -26.45 -6.92
N ILE A 90 2.63 -27.60 -6.76
CA ILE A 90 1.52 -27.78 -5.83
C ILE A 90 1.94 -28.81 -4.77
N PRO A 91 1.50 -28.65 -3.51
CA PRO A 91 1.67 -29.69 -2.50
C PRO A 91 1.11 -31.04 -2.98
N THR A 92 1.83 -32.13 -2.72
CA THR A 92 1.47 -33.49 -3.17
C THR A 92 0.24 -34.06 -2.46
N ASP A 93 -0.20 -33.41 -1.39
CA ASP A 93 -1.39 -33.74 -0.60
C ASP A 93 -2.66 -33.02 -1.09
N ILE A 94 -2.56 -32.17 -2.11
CA ILE A 94 -3.74 -31.58 -2.76
C ILE A 94 -4.39 -32.61 -3.68
N ASP A 95 -5.62 -32.99 -3.35
CA ASP A 95 -6.50 -33.73 -4.26
C ASP A 95 -7.00 -32.79 -5.37
N LEU A 96 -6.55 -33.05 -6.59
CA LEU A 96 -6.92 -32.27 -7.78
C LEU A 96 -8.21 -32.77 -8.44
N GLY A 97 -8.83 -33.85 -7.92
CA GLY A 97 -10.08 -34.39 -8.46
C GLY A 97 -10.01 -34.83 -9.93
N VAL A 98 -8.80 -35.15 -10.42
CA VAL A 98 -8.53 -35.68 -11.78
C VAL A 98 -8.25 -37.17 -11.76
#